data_AF-A0A957R0F0-F1
#
_entry.id   AF-A0A957R0F0-F1
#
_cell.length_a   1.000
_cell.length_b   1.000
_cell.length_c   1.000
_cell.angle_alpha   90.00
_cell.angle_beta   90.00
_cell.angle_gamma   90.00
#
_symmetry.space_group_name_H-M   'P 1'
#
loop_
_entity.id
_entity.type
_entity.pdbx_description
1 polymer ?
#
loop_
_entity_poly.entity_id
_entity_poly.type
_entity_poly.pdbx_seq_one_letter_code
_entity_poly.pdbx_strand_id
1 'polypeptide(L)' 'DLAGGLGSIIVGVIVAVLIHALNIVLGAFSPTIHSMRLHYVEFFKLFFEGGGRPFTPFTLAVEPDQGAAARQ' A
#
# COMPACT_ATOMS: atom_id res chain seq x y z
N ASP A 1 31.53 27.07 -26.22
CA ASP A 1 30.75 26.18 -27.11
C ASP A 1 30.68 24.73 -26.65
N LEU A 2 31.81 24.06 -26.35
CA LEU A 2 31.81 22.66 -25.90
C LEU A 2 31.12 22.42 -24.53
N ALA A 3 31.32 23.32 -23.56
CA ALA A 3 30.70 23.22 -22.23
C ALA A 3 29.17 23.34 -22.25
N GLY A 4 28.61 24.16 -23.15
CA GLY A 4 27.17 24.26 -23.36
C GLY A 4 26.57 22.98 -23.97
N GLY A 5 27.33 22.32 -24.86
CA GLY A 5 26.92 21.04 -25.45
C GLY A 5 26.93 19.87 -24.45
N LEU A 6 27.87 19.83 -23.52
CA LEU A 6 27.88 18.79 -22.47
C LEU A 6 26.75 19.01 -21.45
N GLY A 7 26.46 20.28 -21.10
CA GLY A 7 25.34 20.62 -20.23
C GLY A 7 23.98 20.20 -20.81
N SER A 8 23.76 20.44 -22.11
CA SER A 8 22.49 20.08 -22.76
C SER A 8 22.28 18.56 -22.87
N ILE A 9 23.34 17.78 -23.06
CA ILE A 9 23.26 16.31 -23.08
C ILE A 9 22.81 15.76 -21.73
N ILE A 10 23.38 16.25 -20.62
CA ILE A 10 23.02 15.78 -19.27
C ILE A 10 21.54 16.08 -18.98
N VAL A 11 21.09 17.29 -19.28
CA VAL A 11 19.68 17.67 -19.13
C VAL A 11 18.79 16.79 -20.02
N GLY A 12 19.20 16.53 -21.26
CA GLY A 12 18.48 15.66 -22.19
C GLY A 12 18.31 14.24 -21.68
N VAL A 13 19.37 13.65 -21.10
CA VAL A 13 19.31 12.30 -20.52
C VAL A 13 18.36 12.25 -19.32
N ILE A 14 18.42 13.24 -18.43
CA ILE A 14 17.52 13.32 -17.26
C ILE A 14 16.05 13.38 -17.73
N VAL A 15 15.75 14.27 -18.67
CA VAL A 15 14.40 14.43 -19.22
C VAL A 15 13.94 13.14 -19.92
N ALA A 16 14.82 12.50 -20.69
CA ALA A 16 14.51 11.23 -21.35
C ALA A 16 14.15 10.15 -20.33
N VAL A 17 14.95 9.98 -19.26
CA VAL A 17 14.67 9.00 -18.21
C VAL A 17 13.34 9.27 -17.51
N LEU A 18 13.05 10.53 -17.17
CA LEU A 18 11.78 10.90 -16.53
C LEU A 18 10.57 10.59 -17.42
N ILE A 19 10.64 10.93 -18.71
CA ILE A 19 9.56 10.64 -19.66
C ILE A 19 9.35 9.13 -19.81
N HIS A 20 10.42 8.35 -19.93
CA HIS A 20 10.32 6.88 -20.04
C HIS A 20 9.77 6.25 -18.76
N ALA A 21 10.23 6.69 -17.60
CA ALA A 21 9.72 6.22 -16.32
C ALA A 21 8.22 6.49 -16.19
N LEU A 22 7.78 7.71 -16.51
CA LEU A 22 6.36 8.07 -16.52
C LEU A 22 5.57 7.20 -17.51
N ASN A 23 6.09 6.98 -18.71
CA ASN A 23 5.43 6.15 -19.71
C ASN A 23 5.26 4.69 -19.26
N ILE A 24 6.29 4.11 -18.62
CA ILE A 24 6.22 2.75 -18.06
C ILE A 24 5.19 2.68 -16.94
N VAL A 25 5.19 3.66 -16.03
CA VAL A 25 4.22 3.78 -14.94
C VAL A 25 2.81 3.84 -15.52
N LEU A 26 2.51 4.79 -16.41
CA LEU A 26 1.18 4.92 -17.00
C LEU A 26 0.75 3.67 -17.77
N GLY A 27 1.69 3.03 -18.50
CA GLY A 27 1.45 1.78 -19.22
C GLY A 27 1.11 0.59 -18.30
N ALA A 28 1.75 0.49 -17.14
CA ALA A 28 1.47 -0.55 -16.15
C ALA A 28 0.23 -0.26 -15.29
N PHE A 29 -0.10 1.01 -15.07
CA PHE A 29 -1.26 1.41 -14.27
C PHE A 29 -2.59 1.04 -14.95
N SER A 30 -2.68 1.12 -16.28
CA SER A 30 -3.89 0.78 -17.05
C SER A 30 -4.42 -0.66 -16.78
N PRO A 31 -3.62 -1.74 -16.99
CA PRO A 31 -4.07 -3.10 -16.68
C PRO A 31 -4.27 -3.31 -15.17
N THR A 32 -3.55 -2.59 -14.32
CA THR A 32 -3.69 -2.68 -12.86
C THR A 32 -5.10 -2.25 -12.42
N ILE A 33 -5.58 -1.10 -12.89
CA ILE A 33 -6.95 -0.62 -12.58
C ILE A 33 -8.01 -1.57 -13.15
N HIS A 34 -7.77 -2.13 -14.35
CA HIS A 34 -8.68 -3.11 -14.94
C HIS A 34 -8.79 -4.38 -14.09
N SER A 35 -7.66 -4.89 -13.60
CA SER A 35 -7.62 -6.03 -12.68
C SER A 35 -8.30 -5.73 -11.34
N MET A 36 -8.04 -4.54 -10.77
CA MET A 36 -8.68 -4.10 -9.53
C MET A 36 -10.21 -4.06 -9.63
N ARG A 37 -10.78 -3.71 -10.78
CA ARG A 37 -12.23 -3.73 -10.98
C ARG A 37 -12.78 -5.14 -10.75
N LEU A 38 -12.19 -6.16 -11.36
CA LEU A 38 -12.59 -7.55 -11.16
C LEU A 38 -12.38 -7.97 -9.71
N HIS A 39 -11.23 -7.61 -9.11
CA HIS A 39 -10.98 -7.90 -7.70
C HIS A 39 -12.07 -7.30 -6.78
N TYR A 40 -12.40 -6.02 -6.95
CA TYR A 40 -13.42 -5.35 -6.14
C TYR A 40 -14.85 -5.88 -6.39
N VAL A 41 -15.25 -6.11 -7.63
CA VAL A 41 -16.65 -6.45 -7.92
C VAL A 41 -16.94 -7.94 -7.92
N GLU A 42 -15.96 -8.78 -8.22
CA GLU A 42 -16.13 -10.22 -8.35
C GLU A 42 -15.63 -10.90 -7.09
N PHE A 43 -14.40 -10.59 -6.65
CA PHE A 43 -13.82 -11.24 -5.47
C PHE A 43 -14.49 -10.80 -4.16
N PHE A 44 -14.67 -9.49 -3.92
CA PHE A 44 -15.34 -9.05 -2.68
C PHE A 44 -16.83 -9.43 -2.63
N LYS A 45 -17.54 -9.53 -3.76
CA LYS A 45 -18.95 -9.96 -3.71
C LYS A 45 -19.11 -11.46 -3.40
N LEU A 46 -18.16 -12.29 -3.82
CA LEU A 46 -18.22 -13.74 -3.64
C LEU A 46 -17.54 -14.23 -2.35
N PHE A 47 -16.49 -13.56 -1.89
CA PHE A 47 -15.65 -14.06 -0.80
C PHE A 47 -15.60 -13.14 0.43
N PHE A 48 -16.15 -11.92 0.34
CA PHE A 48 -16.23 -11.00 1.47
C PHE A 48 -17.65 -10.97 2.03
N GLU A 49 -17.95 -11.92 2.91
CA GLU A 49 -19.13 -11.82 3.80
C GLU A 49 -18.84 -10.74 4.84
N GLY A 50 -19.26 -9.50 4.54
CA GLY A 50 -19.22 -8.37 5.46
C GLY A 50 -20.09 -8.64 6.68
N GLY A 51 -19.53 -9.33 7.68
CA GLY A 51 -20.28 -9.77 8.85
C GLY A 51 -19.58 -10.83 9.72
N GLY A 52 -18.27 -11.05 9.54
CA GLY A 52 -17.51 -11.94 10.42
C GLY A 52 -17.57 -11.49 11.88
N ARG A 53 -17.71 -12.44 12.82
CA ARG A 53 -17.73 -12.12 14.24
C ARG A 53 -16.33 -11.67 14.67
N PRO A 54 -16.16 -10.48 15.24
CA PRO A 54 -14.86 -10.06 15.76
C PRO A 54 -14.41 -11.09 16.80
N PHE A 55 -13.20 -11.60 16.62
CA PHE A 55 -12.60 -12.53 17.57
C PHE A 55 -12.52 -11.85 18.94
N THR A 56 -13.19 -12.41 19.94
CA THR A 56 -13.04 -12.01 21.33
C THR A 56 -11.99 -12.93 21.96
N PRO A 57 -10.79 -12.42 22.28
CA PRO A 57 -9.76 -13.23 22.89
C PRO A 57 -10.24 -13.74 24.24
N PHE A 58 -9.98 -15.02 24.51
CA PHE A 58 -10.22 -15.62 25.81
C PHE A 58 -9.30 -14.93 26.84
N THR A 59 -9.90 -14.12 27.71
CA THR A 59 -9.19 -13.53 28.84
C THR A 59 -9.33 -14.50 30.00
N LEU A 60 -8.22 -15.07 30.46
CA LEU A 60 -8.19 -15.68 31.78
C LEU A 60 -8.54 -14.57 32.76
N ALA A 61 -9.67 -14.70 33.45
CA ALA A 61 -9.96 -13.86 34.60
C ALA A 61 -8.88 -14.17 35.64
N VAL A 62 -7.75 -13.46 35.55
CA VAL A 62 -6.87 -13.26 36.69
C VAL A 62 -7.71 -12.41 37.62
N GLU A 63 -8.41 -13.09 38.52
CA GLU A 63 -8.99 -12.44 39.67
C GLU A 63 -7.86 -11.63 40.32
N PRO A 64 -7.98 -10.30 40.42
CA PRO A 64 -6.98 -9.51 41.11
C PRO A 64 -6.99 -10.03 42.53
N ASP A 65 -5.87 -10.60 42.96
CA ASP A 65 -5.71 -11.00 44.33
C ASP A 65 -5.98 -9.76 45.19
N GLN A 66 -7.00 -9.84 46.05
CA GLN A 66 -7.47 -8.72 46.86
C GLN A 66 -6.42 -8.21 47.87
N GLY A 67 -5.18 -8.73 47.81
CA GLY A 67 -4.04 -8.35 48.63
C GLY A 67 -3.10 -7.30 48.01
N ALA A 68 -3.21 -6.97 46.71
CA ALA A 68 -2.31 -6.00 46.08
C ALA A 68 -2.65 -4.53 46.39
N ALA A 69 -3.91 -4.22 46.74
CA ALA A 69 -4.36 -2.87 47.07
C ALA A 69 -4.05 -2.44 48.52
N ALA A 70 -3.52 -3.34 49.36
CA ALA A 70 -3.24 -3.06 50.77
C ALA A 70 -1.78 -2.64 51.04
N ARG A 71 -0.97 -2.35 50.00
CA ARG A 71 0.48 -2.11 50.14
C ARG A 71 1.01 -0.78 49.58
N GLN A 72 0.17 0.20 49.25
CA GLN A 72 0.62 1.55 48.89
C GLN A 72 -0.19 2.62 49.60
#